data_AF-A0A533T3H7-F1
#
_entry.id   AF-A0A533T3H7-F1
#
_cell.length_a   1.000
_cell.length_b   1.000
_cell.length_c   1.000
_cell.angle_alpha   90.00
_cell.angle_beta   90.00
_cell.angle_gamma   90.00
#
_symmetry.space_group_name_H-M   'P 1'
#
loop_
_entity.id
_entity.type
_entity.pdbx_description
1 polymer ?
#
loop_
_entity_poly.entity_id
_entity_poly.type
_entity_poly.pdbx_seq_one_letter_code
_entity_poly.pdbx_strand_id
1 'polypeptide(L)'
;MNVHQILINDNNPEHRELSIYRTGQINRVKLEDITYTSYNTIAIDAHDYAAFFYYGVAEALNKLPFLSESSNGLDSWDEAFLHNSTLLSMNSILDEAAALINPDKNEKIMLGWQDEPVRVAYYREIDPLKFLSFIRNLKLFVAESEHQGYDLEFIL
;
A
#
# COMPACT_ATOMS: atom_id res chain seq x y z
N MET A 1 11.11 33.08 -3.84
CA MET A 1 10.13 32.40 -4.73
C MET A 1 9.23 31.56 -3.85
N ASN A 2 7.90 31.69 -3.98
CA ASN A 2 6.94 30.94 -3.18
C ASN A 2 6.62 29.61 -3.87
N VAL A 3 6.72 28.51 -3.14
CA VAL A 3 6.23 27.19 -3.57
C VAL A 3 4.76 27.11 -3.18
N HIS A 4 3.88 26.85 -4.13
CA HIS A 4 2.47 26.62 -3.85
C HIS A 4 2.30 25.24 -3.21
N GLN A 5 1.60 25.17 -2.08
CA GLN A 5 1.29 23.91 -1.42
C GLN A 5 -0.14 23.52 -1.77
N ILE A 6 -0.31 22.36 -2.40
CA ILE A 6 -1.63 21.79 -2.68
C ILE A 6 -1.83 20.60 -1.77
N LEU A 7 -2.92 20.60 -1.01
CA LEU A 7 -3.38 19.40 -0.30
C LEU A 7 -4.29 18.60 -1.24
N ILE A 8 -3.92 17.36 -1.50
CA ILE A 8 -4.71 16.44 -2.32
C ILE A 8 -6.06 16.20 -1.66
N ASN A 9 -7.11 16.16 -2.48
CA ASN A 9 -8.49 16.02 -2.05
C ASN A 9 -9.10 14.92 -2.90
N ASP A 10 -9.43 13.79 -2.28
CA ASP A 10 -9.92 12.60 -2.97
C ASP A 10 -11.28 12.83 -3.66
N ASN A 11 -12.02 13.87 -3.24
CA ASN A 11 -13.28 14.26 -3.89
C ASN A 11 -13.07 15.13 -5.13
N ASN A 12 -11.89 15.74 -5.33
CA ASN A 12 -11.59 16.54 -6.50
C ASN A 12 -11.17 15.64 -7.68
N PRO A 13 -11.92 15.58 -8.80
CA PRO A 13 -11.54 14.79 -9.97
C PRO A 13 -10.16 15.14 -10.52
N GLU A 14 -9.80 16.42 -10.58
CA GLU A 14 -8.50 16.85 -11.11
C GLU A 14 -7.33 16.33 -10.27
N HIS A 15 -7.53 16.20 -8.96
CA HIS A 15 -6.51 15.66 -8.07
C HIS A 15 -6.34 14.15 -8.25
N ARG A 16 -7.40 13.42 -8.63
CA ARG A 16 -7.35 11.97 -8.87
C ARG A 16 -6.63 11.59 -10.17
N GLU A 17 -6.60 12.51 -11.14
CA GLU A 17 -5.88 12.33 -12.41
C GLU A 17 -4.37 12.62 -12.28
N LEU A 18 -3.89 13.11 -11.13
CA LEU A 18 -2.47 13.35 -10.91
C LEU A 18 -1.71 12.02 -10.85
N SER A 19 -0.53 11.96 -11.46
CA SER A 19 0.33 10.75 -11.43
C SER A 19 0.82 10.36 -10.03
N ILE A 20 0.72 11.27 -9.05
CA ILE A 20 1.03 11.03 -7.65
C ILE A 20 -0.18 10.55 -6.83
N TYR A 21 -1.38 10.56 -7.43
CA TYR A 21 -2.57 9.94 -6.85
C TYR A 21 -2.55 8.46 -7.20
N ARG A 22 -2.15 7.64 -6.23
CA ARG A 22 -1.97 6.20 -6.40
C ARG A 22 -2.97 5.44 -5.57
N THR A 23 -3.41 4.30 -6.08
CA THR A 23 -4.26 3.32 -5.39
C THR A 23 -3.71 1.95 -5.75
N GLY A 24 -3.94 0.97 -4.90
CA GLY A 24 -3.51 -0.40 -5.14
C GLY A 24 -4.62 -1.40 -4.81
N GLN A 25 -4.28 -2.67 -4.94
CA GLN A 25 -5.12 -3.77 -4.49
C GLN A 25 -4.28 -4.99 -4.13
N ILE A 26 -4.82 -5.85 -3.28
CA ILE A 26 -4.22 -7.14 -2.95
C ILE A 26 -5.24 -8.22 -3.27
N ASN A 27 -4.86 -9.13 -4.16
CA ASN A 27 -5.71 -10.19 -4.66
C ASN A 27 -5.34 -11.53 -4.02
N ARG A 28 -6.35 -12.37 -3.77
CA ARG A 28 -6.16 -13.80 -3.53
C ARG A 28 -6.01 -14.49 -4.86
N VAL A 29 -4.91 -15.17 -5.05
CA VAL A 29 -4.62 -15.94 -6.26
C VAL A 29 -4.13 -17.33 -5.88
N LYS A 30 -3.96 -18.19 -6.87
CA LYS A 30 -3.19 -19.43 -6.74
C LYS A 30 -2.15 -19.44 -7.82
N LEU A 31 -0.88 -19.42 -7.44
CA LEU A 31 0.23 -19.41 -8.39
C LEU A 31 0.32 -20.70 -9.22
N GLU A 32 -0.27 -21.79 -8.72
CA GLU A 32 -0.36 -23.08 -9.42
C GLU A 32 -1.51 -23.16 -10.44
N ASP A 33 -2.43 -22.20 -10.45
CA ASP A 33 -3.54 -22.22 -11.40
C ASP A 33 -3.02 -22.01 -12.84
N ILE A 34 -3.55 -22.82 -13.77
CA ILE A 34 -3.20 -22.73 -15.20
C ILE A 34 -3.69 -21.40 -15.80
N THR A 35 -4.76 -20.83 -15.22
CA THR A 35 -5.37 -19.57 -15.65
C THR A 35 -5.47 -18.62 -14.48
N TYR A 36 -5.00 -17.38 -14.69
CA TYR A 36 -5.11 -16.33 -13.68
C TYR A 36 -6.56 -16.14 -13.23
N THR A 37 -6.79 -16.27 -11.92
CA THR A 37 -8.08 -16.08 -11.28
C THR A 37 -7.87 -15.32 -9.97
N SER A 38 -8.52 -14.17 -9.83
CA SER A 38 -8.65 -13.48 -8.53
C SER A 38 -9.86 -14.05 -7.80
N TYR A 39 -9.61 -14.64 -6.63
CA TYR A 39 -10.64 -15.28 -5.80
C TYR A 39 -11.28 -14.31 -4.81
N ASN A 40 -10.56 -13.25 -4.43
CA ASN A 40 -11.04 -12.16 -3.60
C ASN A 40 -10.05 -11.00 -3.67
N THR A 41 -10.49 -9.79 -3.34
CA THR A 41 -9.66 -8.58 -3.42
C THR A 41 -9.91 -7.68 -2.23
N ILE A 42 -8.85 -7.10 -1.68
CA ILE A 42 -8.92 -5.93 -0.81
C ILE A 42 -8.31 -4.73 -1.53
N ALA A 43 -9.07 -3.63 -1.61
CA ALA A 43 -8.59 -2.39 -2.21
C ALA A 43 -7.68 -1.63 -1.23
N ILE A 44 -6.66 -0.96 -1.79
CA ILE A 44 -5.83 0.00 -1.09
C ILE A 44 -6.18 1.38 -1.67
N ASP A 45 -6.93 2.17 -0.91
CA ASP A 45 -7.28 3.51 -1.37
C ASP A 45 -6.06 4.46 -1.35
N ALA A 46 -6.21 5.67 -1.88
CA ALA A 46 -5.07 6.59 -2.03
C ALA A 46 -4.48 7.09 -0.71
N HIS A 47 -5.26 7.04 0.37
CA HIS A 47 -4.76 7.32 1.70
C HIS A 47 -3.94 6.15 2.22
N ASP A 48 -4.50 4.95 2.20
CA ASP A 48 -3.85 3.76 2.74
C ASP A 48 -2.61 3.39 1.93
N TYR A 49 -2.62 3.65 0.62
CA TYR A 49 -1.48 3.51 -0.25
C TYR A 49 -0.31 4.39 0.21
N ALA A 50 -0.56 5.69 0.38
CA ALA A 50 0.49 6.61 0.78
C ALA A 50 0.98 6.34 2.21
N ALA A 51 0.08 5.93 3.11
CA ALA A 51 0.41 5.51 4.46
C ALA A 51 1.27 4.23 4.48
N PHE A 52 1.00 3.28 3.58
CA PHE A 52 1.73 2.01 3.47
C PHE A 52 3.23 2.21 3.21
N PHE A 53 3.58 3.15 2.34
CA PHE A 53 4.98 3.54 2.11
C PHE A 53 5.52 4.47 3.20
N TYR A 54 4.73 5.44 3.65
CA TYR A 54 5.19 6.40 4.67
C TYR A 54 5.57 5.74 6.00
N TYR A 55 4.76 4.79 6.48
CA TYR A 55 5.05 4.04 7.70
C TYR A 55 6.05 2.89 7.48
N GLY A 56 6.63 2.75 6.29
CA GLY A 56 7.63 1.74 5.99
C GLY A 56 7.11 0.30 5.97
N VAL A 57 5.79 0.11 5.79
CA VAL A 57 5.19 -1.24 5.79
C VAL A 57 5.67 -2.04 4.57
N ALA A 58 5.72 -1.42 3.40
CA ALA A 58 6.24 -2.05 2.18
C ALA A 58 7.70 -2.52 2.37
N GLU A 59 8.56 -1.65 2.92
CA GLU A 59 9.96 -1.96 3.19
C GLU A 59 10.12 -3.08 4.22
N ALA A 60 9.30 -3.08 5.28
CA ALA A 60 9.31 -4.14 6.27
C ALA A 60 8.91 -5.49 5.66
N LEU A 61 7.93 -5.51 4.76
CA LEU A 61 7.47 -6.70 4.07
C LEU A 61 8.48 -7.24 3.06
N ASN A 62 9.37 -6.41 2.50
CA ASN A 62 10.45 -6.85 1.60
C ASN A 62 11.48 -7.80 2.24
N LYS A 63 11.36 -8.11 3.53
CA LYS A 63 12.05 -9.22 4.19
C LYS A 63 11.50 -10.60 3.77
N LEU A 64 10.32 -10.65 3.18
CA LEU A 64 9.67 -11.86 2.67
C LEU A 64 10.08 -12.12 1.21
N PRO A 65 10.03 -13.38 0.76
CA PRO A 65 10.48 -13.76 -0.59
C PRO A 65 9.40 -13.45 -1.64
N PHE A 66 9.19 -12.17 -1.91
CA PHE A 66 8.31 -11.73 -3.00
C PHE A 66 8.86 -12.14 -4.37
N LEU A 67 8.00 -12.67 -5.23
CA LEU A 67 8.26 -12.80 -6.66
C LEU A 67 7.78 -11.51 -7.32
N SER A 68 8.68 -10.70 -7.85
CA SER A 68 8.38 -9.40 -8.46
C SER A 68 9.06 -9.29 -9.82
N GLU A 69 8.45 -8.58 -10.77
CA GLU A 69 9.05 -8.42 -12.11
C GLU A 69 10.38 -7.66 -12.03
N SER A 70 10.45 -6.63 -11.17
CA SER A 70 11.66 -5.82 -11.00
C SER A 70 12.73 -6.47 -10.13
N SER A 71 12.43 -7.60 -9.46
CA SER A 71 13.27 -8.20 -8.41
C SER A 71 13.52 -7.30 -7.19
N ASN A 72 12.81 -6.17 -7.05
CA ASN A 72 12.93 -5.26 -5.90
C ASN A 72 11.92 -5.57 -4.78
N GLY A 73 11.08 -6.59 -4.93
CA GLY A 73 10.02 -6.92 -3.98
C GLY A 73 8.79 -6.03 -4.19
N LEU A 74 8.21 -5.56 -3.09
CA LEU A 74 7.17 -4.53 -3.09
C LEU A 74 7.78 -3.15 -3.33
N ASP A 75 7.47 -2.58 -4.49
CA ASP A 75 7.75 -1.21 -4.87
C ASP A 75 6.45 -0.54 -5.33
N SER A 76 6.39 0.80 -5.33
CA SER A 76 5.19 1.60 -5.62
C SER A 76 4.72 1.57 -7.08
N TRP A 77 5.26 0.65 -7.88
CA TRP A 77 5.05 0.56 -9.33
C TRP A 77 5.10 -0.87 -9.84
N ASP A 78 5.22 -1.85 -8.94
CA ASP A 78 5.48 -3.23 -9.31
C ASP A 78 4.35 -4.15 -8.85
N GLU A 79 4.19 -5.21 -9.62
CA GLU A 79 3.36 -6.34 -9.26
C GLU A 79 4.23 -7.36 -8.53
N ALA A 80 3.75 -7.83 -7.38
CA ALA A 80 4.51 -8.76 -6.57
C ALA A 80 3.63 -9.86 -5.99
N PHE A 81 4.12 -11.08 -6.03
CA PHE A 81 3.45 -12.26 -5.50
C PHE A 81 4.11 -12.76 -4.23
N LEU A 82 3.29 -13.22 -3.30
CA LEU A 82 3.72 -13.82 -2.05
C LEU A 82 3.06 -15.17 -1.85
N HIS A 83 3.90 -16.20 -1.75
CA HIS A 83 3.43 -17.57 -1.58
C HIS A 83 2.84 -17.80 -0.18
N ASN A 84 1.79 -18.62 -0.10
CA ASN A 84 0.97 -18.85 1.10
C ASN A 84 1.79 -19.26 2.35
N SER A 85 2.91 -19.96 2.15
CA SER A 85 3.81 -20.44 3.21
C SER A 85 4.45 -19.34 4.06
N THR A 86 4.36 -18.08 3.62
CA THR A 86 4.96 -16.92 4.30
C THR A 86 3.93 -15.97 4.90
N LEU A 87 2.63 -16.24 4.73
CA LEU A 87 1.55 -15.36 5.19
C LEU A 87 1.48 -15.22 6.72
N LEU A 88 1.86 -16.26 7.46
CA LEU A 88 2.00 -16.17 8.90
C LEU A 88 3.11 -15.17 9.31
N SER A 89 4.24 -15.20 8.60
CA SER A 89 5.34 -14.24 8.80
C SER A 89 4.93 -12.82 8.40
N MET A 90 4.17 -12.67 7.32
CA MET A 90 3.59 -11.39 6.91
C MET A 90 2.73 -10.79 8.02
N ASN A 91 1.83 -11.57 8.63
CA ASN A 91 1.00 -11.10 9.73
C ASN A 91 1.83 -10.60 10.93
N SER A 92 2.95 -11.25 11.23
CA SER A 92 3.87 -10.82 12.30
C SER A 92 4.54 -9.48 11.95
N ILE A 93 4.99 -9.30 10.71
CA ILE A 93 5.57 -8.02 10.24
C ILE A 93 4.54 -6.89 10.30
N LEU A 94 3.28 -7.17 9.94
CA LEU A 94 2.20 -6.17 10.04
C LEU A 94 1.93 -5.76 11.49
N ASP A 95 2.02 -6.69 12.46
CA ASP A 95 1.92 -6.36 13.89
C ASP A 95 3.07 -5.47 14.37
N GLU A 96 4.30 -5.80 13.98
CA GLU A 96 5.48 -4.98 14.29
C GLU A 96 5.35 -3.57 13.72
N ALA A 97 4.94 -3.45 12.45
CA ALA A 97 4.75 -2.16 11.81
C ALA A 97 3.62 -1.34 12.47
N ALA A 98 2.48 -1.97 12.78
CA ALA A 98 1.36 -1.32 13.44
C ALA A 98 1.72 -0.81 14.84
N ALA A 99 2.57 -1.54 15.58
CA ALA A 99 3.01 -1.15 16.92
C ALA A 99 3.87 0.14 16.95
N LEU A 100 4.46 0.52 15.80
CA LEU A 100 5.28 1.73 15.68
C LEU A 100 4.47 2.99 15.32
N ILE A 101 3.19 2.83 14.95
CA ILE A 101 2.34 3.93 14.52
C ILE A 101 1.76 4.64 15.75
N ASN A 102 1.95 5.96 15.84
CA ASN A 102 1.31 6.78 16.86
C ASN A 102 -0.13 7.13 16.43
N PRO A 103 -1.17 6.61 17.11
CA PRO A 103 -2.57 6.83 16.71
C PRO A 103 -3.05 8.27 16.92
N ASP A 104 -2.36 9.06 17.75
CA ASP A 104 -2.78 10.42 18.10
C ASP A 104 -2.10 11.49 17.21
N LYS A 105 -1.23 11.07 16.29
CA LYS A 105 -0.44 11.99 15.45
C LYS A 105 -0.83 11.86 13.99
N ASN A 106 -1.66 12.80 13.52
CA ASN A 106 -1.86 12.99 12.09
C ASN A 106 -0.56 13.46 11.43
N GLU A 107 -0.27 12.90 10.26
CA GLU A 107 0.93 13.22 9.50
C GLU A 107 0.56 13.96 8.22
N LYS A 108 1.45 14.85 7.77
CA LYS A 108 1.32 15.53 6.48
C LYS A 108 2.56 15.20 5.65
N ILE A 109 2.36 14.46 4.57
CA ILE A 109 3.44 13.91 3.75
C ILE A 109 3.43 14.57 2.38
N MET A 110 4.62 14.76 1.79
CA MET A 110 4.76 15.28 0.42
C MET A 110 4.78 14.10 -0.54
N LEU A 111 3.83 14.05 -1.47
CA LEU A 111 3.73 12.99 -2.48
C LEU A 111 4.54 13.29 -3.73
N GLY A 112 4.75 14.57 -4.02
CA GLY A 112 5.52 15.00 -5.17
C GLY A 112 5.66 16.50 -5.24
N TRP A 113 6.54 16.95 -6.12
CA TRP A 113 6.78 18.36 -6.38
C TRP A 113 7.07 18.56 -7.86
N GLN A 114 6.76 19.75 -8.35
CA GLN A 114 7.10 20.21 -9.68
C GLN A 114 7.72 21.60 -9.58
N ASP A 115 8.67 21.89 -10.46
CA ASP A 115 9.36 23.19 -10.49
C ASP A 115 8.83 24.13 -11.59
N GLU A 116 8.41 23.56 -12.72
CA GLU A 116 7.90 24.28 -13.89
C GLU A 116 6.50 23.77 -14.29
N PRO A 117 5.62 24.62 -14.86
CA PRO A 117 5.78 26.06 -15.07
C PRO A 117 5.62 26.88 -13.79
N VAL A 118 5.13 26.26 -12.71
CA VAL A 118 4.95 26.86 -11.39
C VAL A 118 5.43 25.87 -10.34
N ARG A 119 6.19 26.37 -9.36
CA ARG A 119 6.64 25.58 -8.22
C ARG A 119 5.47 25.14 -7.36
N VAL A 120 5.16 23.85 -7.36
CA VAL A 120 4.08 23.27 -6.57
C VAL A 120 4.61 22.05 -5.81
N ALA A 121 4.24 21.94 -4.54
CA ALA A 121 4.44 20.75 -3.73
C ALA A 121 3.06 20.19 -3.34
N TYR A 122 2.85 18.91 -3.61
CA TYR A 122 1.61 18.20 -3.37
C TYR A 122 1.72 17.39 -2.08
N TYR A 123 0.76 17.58 -1.19
CA TYR A 123 0.72 16.97 0.12
C TYR A 123 -0.53 16.13 0.32
N ARG A 124 -0.44 15.15 1.21
CA ARG A 124 -1.58 14.39 1.71
C ARG A 124 -1.52 14.33 3.23
N GLU A 125 -2.69 14.39 3.86
CA GLU A 125 -2.85 14.09 5.28
C GLU A 125 -3.04 12.59 5.45
N ILE A 126 -2.35 12.03 6.45
CA ILE A 126 -2.46 10.63 6.85
C ILE A 126 -3.10 10.58 8.23
N ASP A 127 -4.26 9.93 8.28
CA ASP A 127 -4.98 9.53 9.48
C ASP A 127 -4.44 8.15 9.93
N PRO A 128 -3.67 8.09 11.03
CA PRO A 128 -3.10 6.84 11.53
C PRO A 128 -4.16 5.83 11.97
N LEU A 129 -5.32 6.27 12.48
CA LEU A 129 -6.39 5.37 12.91
C LEU A 129 -7.07 4.71 11.71
N LYS A 130 -7.28 5.48 10.63
CA LYS A 130 -7.75 4.92 9.36
C LYS A 130 -6.78 3.86 8.85
N PHE A 131 -5.48 4.16 8.81
CA PHE A 131 -4.49 3.21 8.32
C PHE A 131 -4.33 1.97 9.21
N LEU A 132 -4.39 2.11 10.53
CA LEU A 132 -4.42 0.97 11.46
C LEU A 132 -5.65 0.09 11.26
N SER A 133 -6.80 0.67 10.89
CA SER A 133 -7.99 -0.08 10.49
C SER A 133 -7.76 -0.87 9.21
N PHE A 134 -7.11 -0.26 8.21
CA PHE A 134 -6.69 -0.96 6.99
C PHE A 134 -5.75 -2.13 7.30
N ILE A 135 -4.72 -1.94 8.12
CA ILE A 135 -3.80 -3.02 8.52
C ILE A 135 -4.56 -4.16 9.21
N ARG A 136 -5.52 -3.86 10.08
CA ARG A 136 -6.36 -4.90 10.71
C ARG A 136 -7.16 -5.70 9.68
N ASN A 137 -7.77 -5.02 8.71
CA ASN A 137 -8.51 -5.69 7.63
C ASN A 137 -7.59 -6.52 6.74
N LEU A 138 -6.39 -6.01 6.41
CA LEU A 138 -5.38 -6.74 5.67
C LEU A 138 -4.95 -8.01 6.41
N LYS A 139 -4.72 -7.93 7.73
CA LYS A 139 -4.37 -9.12 8.53
C LYS A 139 -5.46 -10.19 8.52
N LEU A 140 -6.72 -9.78 8.62
CA LEU A 140 -7.85 -10.71 8.50
C LEU A 140 -7.87 -11.35 7.10
N PHE A 141 -7.67 -10.54 6.06
CA PHE A 141 -7.60 -11.00 4.69
C PHE A 141 -6.46 -12.03 4.49
N VAL A 142 -5.27 -11.76 5.03
CA VAL A 142 -4.09 -12.66 5.01
C VAL A 142 -4.35 -13.96 5.76
N ALA A 143 -4.91 -13.91 6.97
CA ALA A 143 -5.20 -15.09 7.77
C ALA A 143 -6.23 -16.01 7.10
N GLU A 144 -7.27 -15.43 6.50
CA GLU A 144 -8.22 -16.19 5.70
C GLU A 144 -7.59 -16.79 4.42
N SER A 145 -6.71 -16.04 3.74
CA SER A 145 -5.97 -16.55 2.57
C SER A 145 -5.10 -17.74 2.95
N GLU A 146 -4.34 -17.64 4.05
CA GLU A 146 -3.52 -18.73 4.59
C GLU A 146 -4.38 -19.97 4.87
N HIS A 147 -5.48 -19.80 5.61
CA HIS A 147 -6.37 -20.91 5.97
C HIS A 147 -6.97 -21.63 4.74
N GLN A 148 -7.24 -20.87 3.68
CA GLN A 148 -7.81 -21.38 2.44
C GLN A 148 -6.75 -21.84 1.42
N GLY A 149 -5.46 -21.67 1.74
CA GLY A 149 -4.35 -22.05 0.88
C GLY A 149 -4.15 -21.14 -0.34
N TYR A 150 -4.60 -19.88 -0.28
CA TYR A 150 -4.38 -18.87 -1.32
C TYR A 150 -3.05 -18.14 -1.14
N ASP A 151 -2.43 -17.80 -2.27
CA ASP A 151 -1.32 -16.86 -2.36
C ASP A 151 -1.86 -15.42 -2.44
N LEU A 152 -0.96 -14.45 -2.32
CA LEU A 152 -1.30 -13.04 -2.48
C LEU A 152 -0.58 -12.43 -3.68
N GLU A 153 -1.30 -11.63 -4.44
CA GLU A 153 -0.76 -10.72 -5.46
C GLU A 153 -0.98 -9.29 -4.99
N PHE A 154 0.07 -8.48 -5.04
CA PHE A 154 0.05 -7.07 -4.71
C PHE A 154 0.18 -6.28 -6.01
N ILE A 155 -0.75 -5.36 -6.22
CA ILE A 155 -0.71 -4.40 -7.32
C ILE A 155 -0.63 -3.02 -6.66
N LEU A 156 0.55 -2.41 -6.72
CA LEU A 156 0.90 -1.13 -6.09
C LEU A 156 1.20 -0.05 -7.14
#